data_AF-A0A530GG71-F1
#
_entry.id   AF-A0A530GG71-F1
#
_cell.length_a   1.000
_cell.length_b   1.000
_cell.length_c   1.000
_cell.angle_alpha   90.00
_cell.angle_beta   90.00
_cell.angle_gamma   90.00
#
_symmetry.space_group_name_H-M   'P 1'
#
loop_
_entity.id
_entity.type
_entity.pdbx_description
1 polymer ?
#
loop_
_entity_poly.entity_id
_entity_poly.type
_entity_poly.pdbx_seq_one_letter_code
_entity_poly.pdbx_strand_id
1 'polypeptide(L)'
;ENTMIITLKDGDVTIALRPDLAPKHVAQIKKLVRDGAYDNVAFHRVIDGFMAQTGDVKFGNMKKGFDPQAVGTGGSDLPDLPAEFSQSEQFT
;
A
#
# COMPACT_ATOMS: atom_id res chain seq x y z
N GLU A 1 -5.74 3.43 16.54
CA GLU A 1 -4.66 2.50 16.16
C GLU A 1 -3.94 3.02 14.91
N ASN A 2 -2.61 3.11 14.94
CA ASN A 2 -1.76 3.65 13.86
C ASN A 2 -0.66 2.65 13.46
N THR A 3 -0.88 1.37 13.65
CA THR A 3 0.05 0.32 13.27
C THR A 3 -0.66 -0.64 12.33
N MET A 4 0.01 -1.01 11.24
CA MET A 4 -0.45 -2.00 10.26
C MET A 4 0.58 -3.12 10.21
N ILE A 5 0.11 -4.37 10.05
CA ILE A 5 0.97 -5.53 9.86
C ILE A 5 0.71 -6.08 8.46
N ILE A 6 1.78 -6.28 7.69
CA ILE A 6 1.73 -7.01 6.42
C ILE A 6 2.32 -8.40 6.69
N THR A 7 1.46 -9.42 6.63
CA THR A 7 1.90 -10.81 6.77
C THR A 7 2.39 -11.35 5.43
N LEU A 8 3.67 -11.70 5.37
CA LEU A 8 4.30 -12.32 4.21
C LEU A 8 4.64 -13.78 4.52
N LYS A 9 4.94 -14.56 3.47
CA LYS A 9 5.40 -15.95 3.61
C LYS A 9 6.67 -16.09 4.47
N ASP A 10 7.53 -15.07 4.45
CA ASP A 10 8.84 -15.08 5.10
C ASP A 10 8.85 -14.31 6.44
N GLY A 11 7.70 -13.75 6.85
CA GLY A 11 7.55 -13.04 8.11
C GLY A 11 6.62 -11.84 8.05
N ASP A 12 6.36 -11.25 9.22
CA ASP A 12 5.52 -10.07 9.36
C ASP A 12 6.34 -8.79 9.22
N VAL A 13 5.82 -7.83 8.46
CA VAL A 13 6.34 -6.46 8.38
C VAL A 13 5.40 -5.55 9.17
N THR A 14 5.92 -4.95 10.24
CA THR A 14 5.17 -3.99 11.06
C THR A 14 5.44 -2.57 10.58
N ILE A 15 4.37 -1.83 10.29
CA ILE A 15 4.42 -0.46 9.75
C ILE A 15 3.71 0.49 10.73
N ALA A 16 4.44 1.50 11.20
CA ALA A 16 3.85 2.61 11.93
C ALA A 16 3.36 3.69 10.95
N LEU A 17 2.09 4.07 11.07
CA LEU A 17 1.43 5.08 10.26
C LEU A 17 1.57 6.46 10.91
N ARG A 18 1.79 7.50 10.10
CA ARG A 18 1.99 8.90 10.53
C ARG A 18 0.79 9.80 10.13
N PRO A 19 -0.37 9.70 10.81
CA PRO A 19 -1.52 10.55 10.51
C PRO A 19 -1.27 12.03 10.83
N ASP A 20 -0.23 12.32 11.61
CA ASP A 20 0.26 13.66 11.88
C ASP A 20 0.90 14.32 10.64
N LEU A 21 1.45 13.53 9.71
CA LEU A 21 2.04 14.02 8.46
C LEU A 21 1.11 13.87 7.26
N ALA A 22 0.44 12.71 7.15
CA ALA A 22 -0.40 12.37 5.99
C ALA A 22 -1.76 11.81 6.44
N PRO A 23 -2.61 12.63 7.09
CA PRO A 23 -3.86 12.16 7.69
C PRO A 23 -4.81 11.52 6.66
N LYS A 24 -4.90 12.06 5.45
CA LYS A 24 -5.81 11.53 4.42
C LYS A 24 -5.32 10.20 3.88
N HIS A 25 -4.02 10.08 3.58
CA HIS A 25 -3.44 8.82 3.11
C HIS A 25 -3.57 7.72 4.17
N VAL A 26 -3.30 8.06 5.44
CA VAL A 26 -3.45 7.09 6.55
C VAL A 26 -4.91 6.64 6.70
N ALA A 27 -5.88 7.55 6.57
CA ALA A 27 -7.29 7.18 6.61
C ALA A 27 -7.68 6.23 5.47
N GLN A 28 -7.19 6.50 4.24
CA GLN A 28 -7.48 5.67 3.07
C GLN A 28 -6.82 4.28 3.16
N ILE A 29 -5.55 4.20 3.57
CA ILE A 29 -4.87 2.91 3.81
C ILE A 29 -5.65 2.10 4.84
N LYS A 30 -6.02 2.70 5.97
CA LYS A 30 -6.81 2.00 7.01
C LYS A 30 -8.14 1.48 6.47
N LYS A 31 -8.82 2.26 5.63
CA LYS A 31 -10.05 1.82 4.99
C LYS A 31 -9.81 0.58 4.12
N LEU A 32 -8.86 0.66 3.20
CA LEU A 32 -8.56 -0.45 2.27
C LEU A 32 -8.10 -1.72 2.98
N VAL A 33 -7.33 -1.58 4.06
CA VAL A 33 -6.93 -2.72 4.92
C VAL A 33 -8.13 -3.36 5.58
N ARG A 34 -9.01 -2.56 6.20
CA ARG A 34 -10.22 -3.08 6.87
C ARG A 34 -11.20 -3.74 5.92
N ASP A 35 -11.24 -3.26 4.68
CA ASP A 35 -12.06 -3.84 3.61
C ASP A 35 -11.42 -5.11 3.01
N GLY A 36 -10.20 -5.51 3.45
CA GLY A 36 -9.47 -6.67 2.92
C GLY A 36 -8.95 -6.48 1.50
N ALA A 37 -8.88 -5.24 1.00
CA ALA A 37 -8.55 -4.96 -0.40
C ALA A 37 -7.12 -5.37 -0.77
N TYR A 38 -6.19 -5.35 0.19
CA TYR A 38 -4.80 -5.74 0.00
C TYR A 38 -4.55 -7.25 0.16
N ASP A 39 -5.57 -8.03 0.52
CA ASP A 39 -5.40 -9.46 0.75
C ASP A 39 -4.99 -10.17 -0.55
N ASN A 40 -3.84 -10.85 -0.50
CA ASN A 40 -3.23 -11.55 -1.63
C ASN A 40 -2.77 -10.64 -2.78
N VAL A 41 -2.62 -9.32 -2.54
CA VAL A 41 -2.04 -8.40 -3.53
C VAL A 41 -0.53 -8.62 -3.61
N ALA A 42 -0.02 -8.77 -4.83
CA ALA A 42 1.40 -9.02 -5.09
C ALA A 42 2.25 -7.77 -4.95
N PHE A 43 3.48 -7.98 -4.48
CA PHE A 43 4.59 -7.06 -4.75
C PHE A 43 5.01 -7.26 -6.21
N HIS A 44 4.50 -6.40 -7.09
CA HIS A 44 4.68 -6.54 -8.54
C HIS A 44 5.95 -5.87 -9.04
N ARG A 45 6.55 -4.98 -8.26
CA ARG A 45 7.80 -4.31 -8.61
C ARG A 45 8.74 -4.27 -7.41
N VAL A 46 9.84 -5.01 -7.49
CA VAL A 46 10.87 -5.08 -6.46
C VAL A 46 12.21 -4.76 -7.12
N ILE A 47 12.90 -3.75 -6.61
CA ILE A 47 14.21 -3.32 -7.08
C ILE A 47 15.16 -3.41 -5.89
N ASP A 48 16.16 -4.28 -6.03
CA ASP A 48 17.16 -4.51 -4.99
C ASP A 48 17.90 -3.21 -4.64
N GLY A 49 18.15 -3.02 -3.35
CA GLY A 49 18.77 -1.79 -2.82
C GLY A 49 17.93 -0.51 -2.97
N PHE A 50 16.67 -0.58 -3.43
CA PHE A 50 15.83 0.59 -3.61
C PHE A 50 14.48 0.47 -2.93
N MET A 51 13.55 -0.33 -3.48
CA MET A 51 12.19 -0.41 -2.94
C MET A 51 11.42 -1.65 -3.44
N ALA A 52 10.36 -1.96 -2.71
CA ALA A 52 9.33 -2.93 -3.09
C ALA A 52 7.97 -2.23 -3.13
N GLN A 53 7.29 -2.33 -4.28
CA GLN A 53 5.99 -1.70 -4.53
C GLN A 53 4.88 -2.76 -4.60
N THR A 54 3.81 -2.50 -3.86
CA THR A 54 2.58 -3.30 -3.79
C THR A 54 1.37 -2.38 -3.80
N GLY A 55 0.17 -2.93 -3.64
CA GLY A 55 -1.06 -2.17 -3.43
C GLY A 55 -1.93 -1.96 -4.66
N ASP A 56 -1.62 -2.61 -5.79
CA ASP A 56 -2.55 -2.67 -6.92
C ASP A 56 -3.71 -3.63 -6.60
N VAL A 57 -4.80 -3.07 -6.07
CA VAL A 57 -5.98 -3.82 -5.65
C VAL A 57 -6.86 -4.28 -6.82
N LYS A 58 -6.61 -3.78 -8.04
CA LYS A 58 -7.45 -4.06 -9.22
C LYS A 58 -6.89 -5.20 -10.06
N PHE A 59 -5.59 -5.18 -10.31
CA PHE A 59 -4.90 -6.14 -11.18
C PHE A 59 -3.83 -6.94 -10.44
N GLY A 60 -3.49 -6.58 -9.20
CA GLY A 60 -2.43 -7.22 -8.43
C GLY A 60 -2.88 -8.36 -7.53
N ASN A 61 -4.17 -8.70 -7.45
CA ASN A 61 -4.65 -9.75 -6.56
C ASN A 61 -4.38 -11.16 -7.13
N MET A 62 -3.44 -11.87 -6.52
CA MET A 62 -2.98 -13.20 -6.97
C MET A 62 -4.07 -14.28 -6.94
N LYS A 63 -5.15 -14.09 -6.18
CA LYS A 63 -6.28 -15.03 -6.11
C LYS A 63 -7.50 -14.58 -6.91
N LYS A 64 -7.56 -13.32 -7.34
CA LYS A 64 -8.74 -12.71 -7.95
C LYS A 64 -8.34 -11.76 -9.06
N GLY A 65 -8.15 -12.29 -10.27
CA GLY A 65 -7.95 -11.46 -11.46
C GLY A 65 -6.58 -10.81 -11.55
N PHE A 66 -5.52 -11.53 -11.15
CA PHE A 66 -4.15 -11.10 -11.40
C PHE A 66 -3.90 -10.94 -12.90
N ASP A 67 -3.49 -9.74 -13.32
CA ASP A 67 -3.13 -9.45 -14.71
C ASP A 67 -1.66 -8.99 -14.78
N PRO A 68 -0.74 -9.83 -15.28
CA PRO A 68 0.69 -9.50 -15.35
C PRO A 68 1.01 -8.37 -16.34
N GLN A 69 0.11 -8.03 -17.27
CA GLN A 69 0.32 -6.94 -18.24
C GLN A 69 -0.18 -5.60 -17.70
N ALA A 70 -1.13 -5.61 -16.77
CA ALA A 70 -1.75 -4.40 -16.22
C ALA A 70 -1.32 -4.08 -14.78
N VAL A 71 -0.72 -5.02 -14.05
CA VAL A 71 -0.33 -4.83 -12.66
C VAL A 71 0.65 -3.67 -12.49
N GLY A 72 0.38 -2.82 -11.50
CA GLY A 72 1.08 -1.56 -11.23
C GLY A 72 0.38 -0.33 -11.79
N THR A 73 -0.71 -0.50 -12.54
CA THR A 73 -1.54 0.61 -13.07
C THR A 73 -2.91 0.71 -12.40
N GLY A 74 -3.29 -0.29 -11.62
CA GLY A 74 -4.58 -0.34 -10.96
C GLY A 74 -4.63 0.44 -9.64
N GLY A 75 -5.82 0.93 -9.33
CA GLY A 75 -6.13 1.62 -8.07
C GLY A 75 -7.43 1.09 -7.45
N SER A 76 -7.77 1.61 -6.29
CA SER A 76 -9.06 1.35 -5.64
C SER A 76 -10.19 2.15 -6.29
N ASP A 77 -11.44 1.81 -5.95
CA ASP A 77 -12.62 2.62 -6.30
C ASP A 77 -12.72 3.94 -5.52
N LEU A 78 -11.78 4.20 -4.60
CA LEU A 78 -11.70 5.45 -3.85
C LEU A 78 -11.07 6.57 -4.69
N PRO A 79 -11.48 7.83 -4.48
CA PRO A 79 -10.93 8.95 -5.21
C PRO A 79 -9.45 9.19 -4.91
N ASP A 80 -8.77 9.86 -5.83
CA ASP A 80 -7.41 10.33 -5.63
C ASP A 80 -7.34 11.36 -4.51
N LEU A 81 -6.26 11.31 -3.74
CA LEU A 81 -6.02 12.22 -2.63
C LEU A 81 -5.15 13.39 -3.09
N PRO A 82 -5.40 14.61 -2.56
CA PRO A 82 -4.45 15.70 -2.72
C PRO A 82 -3.13 15.35 -2.02
N ALA A 83 -2.02 15.87 -2.53
CA ALA A 83 -0.70 15.62 -1.95
C ALA A 83 -0.57 16.21 -0.53
N GLU A 84 0.07 15.46 0.36
CA GLU A 84 0.32 15.82 1.77
C GLU A 84 1.84 15.92 2.01
N PHE A 85 2.46 17.01 1.53
CA PHE A 85 3.89 17.23 1.70
C PHE A 85 4.20 17.93 3.04
N SER A 86 5.17 17.41 3.78
CA SER A 86 5.70 18.05 5.00
C SER A 86 7.18 18.40 4.80
N GLN A 87 7.60 19.61 5.19
CA GLN A 87 9.01 20.01 5.15
C GLN A 87 9.81 19.61 6.40
N SER A 88 9.12 19.19 7.47
CA SER A 88 9.72 18.98 8.80
C SER A 88 10.43 17.64 8.98
N GLU A 89 10.22 16.68 8.08
CA GLU A 89 10.69 15.30 8.24
C GLU A 89 11.39 14.84 6.96
N GLN A 90 12.60 14.32 7.09
CA GLN A 90 13.36 13.70 6.00
C GLN A 90 13.61 12.25 6.38
N PHE A 91 13.19 11.33 5.50
CA PHE A 91 13.47 9.91 5.65
C PHE A 91 14.73 9.61 4.84
N THR A 92 15.86 9.42 5.53
CA THR A 92 17.17 9.04 4.96
C THR A 92 17.52 7.62 5.34
#